data_AF-A0A816ZD38-F1
#
_entry.id   AF-A0A816ZD38-F1
#
_cell.length_a   1.000
_cell.length_b   1.000
_cell.length_c   1.000
_cell.angle_alpha   90.00
_cell.angle_beta   90.00
_cell.angle_gamma   90.00
#
_symmetry.space_group_name_H-M   'P 1'
#
loop_
_entity.id
_entity.type
_entity.pdbx_description
1 polymer ?
#
loop_
_entity_poly.entity_id
_entity_poly.type
_entity_poly.pdbx_seq_one_letter_code
_entity_poly.pdbx_strand_id
1 'polypeptide(L)'
;MDHLASEAAIQRSKPERIIILPSSFQGRPRAMQQNYQDAIGIVRKCGKPDLFIAFTCNPRWKEIEQQLFPDQTPSDRSDLIARVFKLKLKQLIDDIVRNHIFGRTVAHLFVIEFQKRGLPHCHMLIILANESKPRDSNSVDRLVSSEIPDADQNPQLYEMVKSHMIHGPRGVLNKNSPCMVDGKCTKEFPKEFRNETTPNKDGYQRYRR
;
A
#
# COMPACT_ATOMS: atom_id res chain seq x y z
N MET A 1 -9.10 -26.67 -4.92
CA MET A 1 -9.36 -27.21 -6.27
C MET A 1 -10.06 -26.15 -7.09
N ASP A 2 -9.43 -25.73 -8.20
CA ASP A 2 -9.98 -24.76 -9.16
C ASP A 2 -11.19 -25.36 -9.88
N HIS A 3 -12.39 -24.97 -9.44
CA HIS A 3 -13.58 -25.08 -10.25
C HIS A 3 -14.42 -23.83 -9.98
N LEU A 4 -14.81 -23.14 -11.05
CA LEU A 4 -15.98 -22.28 -10.97
C LEU A 4 -17.14 -23.24 -10.69
N ALA A 5 -17.68 -23.20 -9.48
CA ALA A 5 -18.99 -23.76 -9.22
C ALA A 5 -19.99 -22.88 -9.97
N SER A 6 -20.09 -23.08 -11.29
CA SER A 6 -21.23 -22.56 -12.03
C SER A 6 -22.47 -23.29 -11.51
N GLU A 7 -23.61 -22.63 -11.61
CA GLU A 7 -24.95 -23.09 -11.21
C GLU A 7 -25.37 -24.44 -11.86
N ALA A 8 -24.51 -25.07 -12.64
CA ALA A 8 -24.62 -26.45 -13.11
C ALA A 8 -24.65 -27.49 -11.96
N ALA A 9 -24.40 -27.14 -10.70
CA ALA A 9 -24.66 -28.05 -9.58
C ALA A 9 -26.16 -28.33 -9.36
N ILE A 10 -27.07 -27.55 -9.96
CA ILE A 10 -28.53 -27.70 -9.84
C ILE A 10 -29.13 -28.58 -10.95
N GLN A 11 -28.39 -28.86 -12.03
CA GLN A 11 -28.80 -29.78 -13.09
C GLN A 11 -27.69 -30.77 -13.37
N ARG A 12 -28.00 -32.07 -13.26
CA ARG A 12 -27.13 -33.24 -13.52
C ARG A 12 -26.52 -33.28 -14.93
N SER A 13 -25.77 -32.27 -15.32
CA SER A 13 -24.96 -32.21 -16.53
C SER A 13 -23.55 -32.64 -16.14
N LYS A 14 -23.03 -33.67 -16.81
CA LYS A 14 -21.62 -34.04 -16.66
C LYS A 14 -20.79 -32.93 -17.29
N PRO A 15 -19.84 -32.30 -16.58
CA PRO A 15 -18.91 -31.38 -17.22
C PRO A 15 -18.07 -32.17 -18.24
N GLU A 16 -18.29 -31.91 -19.54
CA GLU A 16 -17.70 -32.71 -20.62
C GLU A 16 -16.18 -32.54 -20.75
N ARG A 17 -15.61 -31.46 -20.20
CA ARG A 17 -14.15 -31.27 -20.14
C ARG A 17 -13.72 -30.35 -18.99
N ILE A 18 -12.96 -30.88 -18.05
CA ILE A 18 -12.28 -30.08 -17.03
C ILE A 18 -11.02 -29.49 -17.67
N ILE A 19 -11.06 -28.20 -18.00
CA ILE A 19 -9.89 -27.46 -18.47
C ILE A 19 -9.23 -26.82 -17.26
N ILE A 20 -8.03 -27.28 -16.92
CA ILE A 20 -7.26 -26.66 -15.85
C ILE A 20 -6.35 -25.59 -16.44
N LEU A 21 -6.59 -24.34 -16.06
CA LEU A 21 -5.81 -23.21 -16.56
C LEU A 21 -4.36 -23.26 -16.04
N PRO A 22 -3.39 -22.81 -16.87
CA PRO A 22 -1.99 -22.71 -16.46
C PRO A 22 -1.77 -21.58 -15.45
N SER A 23 -0.64 -21.61 -14.73
CA SER A 23 -0.22 -20.52 -13.82
C SER A 23 0.05 -19.19 -14.52
N SER A 24 0.23 -19.19 -15.83
CA SER A 24 0.34 -17.96 -16.64
C SER A 24 -0.97 -17.17 -16.75
N PHE A 25 -2.11 -17.78 -16.41
CA PHE A 25 -3.39 -17.08 -16.38
C PHE A 25 -3.52 -16.28 -15.07
N GLN A 26 -3.35 -14.97 -15.15
CA GLN A 26 -3.35 -14.07 -13.99
C GLN A 26 -4.66 -14.11 -13.18
N GLY A 27 -4.55 -13.92 -11.87
CA GLY A 27 -5.70 -13.84 -10.94
C GLY A 27 -6.31 -15.19 -10.52
N ARG A 28 -5.81 -16.33 -11.01
CA ARG A 28 -6.27 -17.66 -10.60
C ARG A 28 -5.47 -18.18 -9.39
N PRO A 29 -6.03 -19.11 -8.60
CA PRO A 29 -5.34 -19.76 -7.48
C PRO A 29 -3.95 -20.28 -7.83
N ARG A 30 -3.77 -20.90 -8.99
CA ARG A 30 -2.44 -21.36 -9.45
C ARG A 30 -1.44 -20.22 -9.69
N ALA A 31 -1.87 -19.13 -10.31
CA ALA A 31 -1.02 -17.95 -10.50
C ALA A 31 -0.67 -17.30 -9.16
N MET A 32 -1.65 -17.18 -8.25
CA MET A 32 -1.43 -16.66 -6.90
C MET A 32 -0.47 -17.54 -6.10
N GLN A 33 -0.60 -18.87 -6.21
CA GLN A 33 0.29 -19.82 -5.55
C GLN A 33 1.72 -19.73 -6.10
N GLN A 34 1.89 -19.60 -7.41
CA GLN A 34 3.21 -19.39 -8.03
C GLN A 34 3.83 -18.08 -7.55
N ASN A 35 3.10 -16.97 -7.64
CA ASN A 35 3.59 -15.65 -7.19
C ASN A 35 3.98 -15.67 -5.70
N TYR A 36 3.20 -16.36 -4.87
CA TYR A 36 3.55 -16.55 -3.46
C TYR A 36 4.84 -17.35 -3.29
N GLN A 37 4.99 -18.48 -4.00
CA GLN A 37 6.21 -19.29 -3.94
C GLN A 37 7.44 -18.52 -4.42
N ASP A 38 7.32 -17.72 -5.48
CA ASP A 38 8.38 -16.86 -5.99
C ASP A 38 8.77 -15.79 -4.96
N ALA A 39 7.77 -15.15 -4.34
CA ALA A 39 8.00 -14.18 -3.26
C ALA A 39 8.73 -14.81 -2.07
N ILE A 40 8.33 -16.01 -1.64
CA ILE A 40 9.03 -16.75 -0.59
C ILE A 40 10.46 -17.13 -1.02
N GLY A 41 10.67 -17.52 -2.28
CA GLY A 41 11.98 -17.80 -2.85
C GLY A 41 12.91 -16.57 -2.81
N ILE A 42 12.38 -15.40 -3.16
CA ILE A 42 13.09 -14.12 -3.10
C ILE A 42 13.44 -13.78 -1.65
N VAL A 43 12.49 -13.87 -0.71
CA VAL A 43 12.75 -13.60 0.72
C VAL A 43 13.77 -14.59 1.29
N ARG A 44 13.73 -15.86 0.90
CA ARG A 44 14.71 -16.86 1.32
C ARG A 44 16.12 -16.55 0.79
N LYS A 45 16.24 -16.03 -0.43
CA LYS A 45 17.52 -15.71 -1.07
C LYS A 45 18.09 -14.36 -0.62
N CYS A 46 17.25 -13.34 -0.52
CA CYS A 46 17.65 -11.95 -0.31
C CYS A 46 17.48 -11.50 1.16
N GLY A 47 16.82 -12.29 2.00
CA GLY A 47 16.51 -11.97 3.38
C GLY A 47 15.13 -11.34 3.56
N LYS A 48 14.79 -11.04 4.81
CA LYS A 48 13.50 -10.41 5.15
C LYS A 48 13.40 -8.99 4.57
N PRO A 49 12.19 -8.53 4.21
CA PRO A 49 11.94 -7.14 3.85
C PRO A 49 12.32 -6.16 4.96
N ASP A 50 12.81 -4.99 4.55
CA ASP A 50 13.20 -3.89 5.44
C ASP A 50 12.14 -2.79 5.45
N LEU A 51 11.46 -2.55 4.31
CA LEU A 51 10.38 -1.56 4.21
C LEU A 51 9.09 -2.21 3.70
N PHE A 52 7.97 -1.76 4.25
CA PHE A 52 6.62 -2.02 3.75
C PHE A 52 5.98 -0.68 3.34
N ILE A 53 5.66 -0.53 2.06
CA ILE A 53 5.13 0.69 1.47
C ILE A 53 3.73 0.42 0.94
N ALA A 54 2.77 1.21 1.40
CA ALA A 54 1.41 1.23 0.87
C ALA A 54 1.25 2.46 -0.03
N PHE A 55 0.83 2.26 -1.28
CA PHE A 55 0.60 3.34 -2.24
C PHE A 55 -0.85 3.31 -2.73
N THR A 56 -1.62 4.33 -2.35
CA THR A 56 -3.06 4.41 -2.63
C THR A 56 -3.34 5.40 -3.76
N CYS A 57 -4.18 5.01 -4.70
CA CYS A 57 -4.65 5.93 -5.74
C CYS A 57 -5.44 7.10 -5.14
N ASN A 58 -5.10 8.32 -5.54
CA ASN A 58 -5.92 9.50 -5.24
C ASN A 58 -6.73 9.88 -6.49
N PRO A 59 -8.07 9.80 -6.46
CA PRO A 59 -8.91 10.17 -7.60
C PRO A 59 -8.87 11.66 -7.92
N ARG A 60 -8.36 12.51 -7.00
CA ARG A 60 -8.16 13.96 -7.18
C ARG A 60 -6.79 14.33 -7.74
N TRP A 61 -6.06 13.38 -8.31
CA TRP A 61 -4.84 13.73 -9.03
C TRP A 61 -5.20 14.58 -10.25
N LYS A 62 -4.43 15.66 -10.46
CA LYS A 62 -4.67 16.61 -11.56
C LYS A 62 -4.76 15.93 -12.93
N GLU A 63 -3.96 14.87 -13.15
CA GLU A 63 -3.95 14.12 -14.41
C GLU A 63 -5.27 13.37 -14.65
N ILE A 64 -6.02 13.06 -13.59
CA ILE A 64 -7.37 12.49 -13.68
C ILE A 64 -8.37 13.62 -13.91
N GLU A 65 -8.40 14.62 -13.04
CA GLU A 65 -9.39 15.71 -13.08
C GLU A 65 -9.38 16.46 -14.42
N GLN A 66 -8.20 16.73 -14.97
CA GLN A 66 -8.04 17.41 -16.27
C GLN A 66 -8.51 16.60 -17.48
N GLN A 67 -8.79 15.31 -17.31
CA GLN A 67 -9.16 14.39 -18.40
C GLN A 67 -10.61 13.87 -18.26
N LEU A 68 -11.34 14.34 -17.24
CA LEU A 68 -12.76 14.08 -17.10
C LEU A 68 -13.56 15.05 -17.96
N PHE A 69 -14.57 14.54 -18.67
CA PHE A 69 -15.56 15.41 -19.31
C PHE A 69 -16.47 16.08 -18.27
N PRO A 70 -17.18 17.16 -18.63
CA PRO A 70 -18.27 17.68 -17.81
C PRO A 70 -19.22 16.53 -17.42
N ASP A 71 -19.63 16.52 -16.15
CA ASP A 71 -20.50 15.50 -15.52
C ASP A 71 -19.89 14.09 -15.35
N GLN A 72 -18.61 13.87 -15.68
CA GLN A 72 -17.91 12.63 -15.33
C GLN A 72 -17.30 12.68 -13.93
N THR A 73 -17.42 11.56 -13.22
CA THR A 73 -16.66 11.29 -12.00
C THR A 73 -15.48 10.37 -12.31
N PRO A 74 -14.44 10.34 -11.45
CA PRO A 74 -13.34 9.38 -11.60
C PRO A 74 -13.84 7.92 -11.72
N SER A 75 -14.92 7.57 -11.01
CA SER A 75 -15.51 6.23 -11.04
C SER A 75 -16.01 5.82 -12.42
N ASP A 76 -16.42 6.79 -13.26
CA ASP A 76 -16.89 6.56 -14.62
C ASP A 76 -15.74 6.27 -15.61
N ARG A 77 -14.49 6.56 -15.20
CA ARG A 77 -13.28 6.43 -16.01
C ARG A 77 -12.22 5.57 -15.31
N SER A 78 -12.58 4.32 -15.02
CA SER A 78 -11.68 3.33 -14.42
C SER A 78 -10.41 3.07 -15.24
N ASP A 79 -10.49 3.22 -16.57
CA ASP A 79 -9.35 3.16 -17.49
C ASP A 79 -8.32 4.27 -17.20
N LEU A 80 -8.80 5.50 -16.99
CA LEU A 80 -7.98 6.67 -16.69
C LEU A 80 -7.32 6.52 -15.32
N ILE A 81 -8.09 6.11 -14.31
CA ILE A 81 -7.58 5.82 -12.96
C ILE A 81 -6.44 4.80 -13.02
N ALA A 82 -6.68 3.65 -13.67
CA ALA A 82 -5.69 2.58 -13.75
C ALA A 82 -4.42 3.04 -14.48
N ARG A 83 -4.54 3.83 -15.55
CA ARG A 83 -3.40 4.38 -16.29
C ARG A 83 -2.58 5.35 -15.46
N VAL A 84 -3.22 6.34 -14.84
CA VAL A 84 -2.52 7.33 -14.00
C VAL A 84 -1.86 6.66 -12.81
N PHE A 85 -2.56 5.74 -12.13
CA PHE A 85 -1.99 4.96 -11.04
C PHE A 85 -0.76 4.17 -11.47
N LYS A 86 -0.82 3.46 -12.60
CA LYS A 86 0.32 2.69 -13.12
C LYS A 86 1.52 3.57 -13.42
N LEU A 87 1.31 4.76 -14.00
CA LEU A 87 2.39 5.71 -14.29
C LEU A 87 3.04 6.24 -13.01
N LYS A 88 2.24 6.64 -12.01
CA LYS A 88 2.77 7.13 -10.73
C LYS A 88 3.45 6.03 -9.92
N LEU A 89 2.90 4.81 -9.93
CA LEU A 89 3.55 3.66 -9.29
C LEU A 89 4.88 3.32 -9.96
N LYS A 90 4.96 3.37 -11.30
CA LYS A 90 6.22 3.20 -12.02
C LYS A 90 7.25 4.25 -11.61
N GLN A 91 6.84 5.52 -11.52
CA GLN A 91 7.72 6.60 -11.04
C GLN A 91 8.25 6.32 -9.63
N LEU A 92 7.35 5.95 -8.70
CA LEU A 92 7.76 5.60 -7.33
C LEU A 92 8.76 4.43 -7.28
N ILE A 93 8.53 3.39 -8.09
CA ILE A 93 9.46 2.25 -8.20
C ILE A 93 10.81 2.71 -8.75
N ASP A 94 10.82 3.55 -9.78
CA ASP A 94 12.05 4.09 -10.35
C ASP A 94 12.81 4.95 -9.32
N ASP A 95 12.11 5.75 -8.51
CA ASP A 95 12.72 6.53 -7.43
C ASP A 95 13.34 5.63 -6.34
N ILE A 96 12.65 4.58 -5.92
CA ILE A 96 13.16 3.64 -4.90
C ILE A 96 14.32 2.79 -5.43
N VAL A 97 14.15 2.21 -6.62
CA VAL A 97 15.04 1.16 -7.12
C VAL A 97 16.21 1.72 -7.91
N ARG A 98 16.02 2.80 -8.69
CA ARG A 98 17.07 3.40 -9.53
C ARG A 98 17.69 4.61 -8.88
N ASN A 99 16.88 5.50 -8.31
CA ASN A 99 17.38 6.73 -7.67
C ASN A 99 17.80 6.49 -6.22
N HIS A 100 17.55 5.29 -5.68
CA HIS A 100 18.01 4.86 -4.36
C HIS A 100 17.61 5.80 -3.23
N ILE A 101 16.39 6.37 -3.28
CA ILE A 101 15.93 7.34 -2.26
C ILE A 101 15.90 6.77 -0.83
N PHE A 102 15.79 5.45 -0.69
CA PHE A 102 15.87 4.72 0.58
C PHE A 102 17.15 3.90 0.73
N GLY A 103 18.15 4.15 -0.13
CA GLY A 103 19.34 3.34 -0.29
C GLY A 103 19.22 2.25 -1.37
N ARG A 104 20.25 1.43 -1.47
CA ARG A 104 20.37 0.43 -2.54
C ARG A 104 19.36 -0.70 -2.34
N THR A 105 18.47 -0.89 -3.31
CA THR A 105 17.48 -1.98 -3.32
C THR A 105 18.09 -3.26 -3.91
N VAL A 106 17.98 -4.38 -3.20
CA VAL A 106 18.40 -5.72 -3.66
C VAL A 106 17.25 -6.45 -4.34
N ALA A 107 16.05 -6.34 -3.78
CA ALA A 107 14.84 -6.93 -4.33
C ALA A 107 13.62 -6.12 -3.89
N HIS A 108 12.57 -6.14 -4.71
CA HIS A 108 11.27 -5.59 -4.37
C HIS A 108 10.17 -6.51 -4.88
N LEU A 109 9.07 -6.55 -4.15
CA LEU A 109 7.87 -7.31 -4.46
C LEU A 109 6.69 -6.38 -4.28
N PHE A 110 5.68 -6.47 -5.13
CA PHE A 110 4.44 -5.74 -4.88
C PHE A 110 3.22 -6.48 -5.41
N VAL A 111 2.10 -6.20 -4.78
CA VAL A 111 0.77 -6.65 -5.22
C VAL A 111 -0.11 -5.43 -5.39
N ILE A 112 -0.92 -5.43 -6.45
CA ILE A 112 -1.92 -4.40 -6.68
C ILE A 112 -3.28 -5.04 -6.40
N GLU A 113 -4.02 -4.45 -5.48
CA GLU A 113 -5.39 -4.80 -5.16
C GLU A 113 -6.31 -3.62 -5.48
N PHE A 114 -7.59 -3.90 -5.73
CA PHE A 114 -8.60 -2.87 -5.88
C PHE A 114 -9.34 -2.74 -4.54
N GLN A 115 -9.14 -1.61 -3.86
CA GLN A 115 -9.82 -1.32 -2.60
C GLN A 115 -11.31 -1.08 -2.81
N LYS A 116 -12.07 -1.03 -1.71
CA LYS A 116 -13.50 -0.68 -1.74
C LYS A 116 -13.66 0.64 -2.50
N ARG A 117 -14.60 0.67 -3.47
CA ARG A 117 -14.82 1.73 -4.49
C ARG A 117 -13.98 1.60 -5.77
N GLY A 118 -13.25 0.51 -5.95
CA GLY A 118 -12.59 0.18 -7.23
C GLY A 118 -11.32 0.99 -7.51
N LEU A 119 -10.72 1.60 -6.49
CA LEU A 119 -9.45 2.31 -6.64
C LEU A 119 -8.28 1.34 -6.46
N PRO A 120 -7.25 1.40 -7.33
CA PRO A 120 -6.07 0.57 -7.18
C PRO A 120 -5.23 1.00 -5.97
N HIS A 121 -4.65 0.01 -5.32
CA HIS A 121 -3.82 0.14 -4.15
C HIS A 121 -2.67 -0.86 -4.26
N CYS A 122 -1.46 -0.42 -3.93
CA CYS A 122 -0.28 -1.24 -4.03
C CYS A 122 0.30 -1.47 -2.63
N HIS A 123 0.52 -2.73 -2.27
CA HIS A 123 1.37 -3.12 -1.15
C HIS A 123 2.72 -3.55 -1.70
N MET A 124 3.80 -2.94 -1.22
CA MET A 124 5.15 -3.16 -1.72
C MET A 124 6.09 -3.50 -0.56
N LEU A 125 6.90 -4.54 -0.76
CA LEU A 125 7.99 -4.95 0.11
C LEU A 125 9.30 -4.59 -0.56
N ILE A 126 10.20 -3.92 0.18
CA ILE A 126 11.56 -3.60 -0.28
C ILE A 126 12.57 -4.34 0.60
N ILE A 127 13.53 -4.99 -0.04
CA ILE A 127 14.71 -5.59 0.60
C ILE A 127 15.92 -4.73 0.21
N LEU A 128 16.53 -4.09 1.21
CA LEU A 128 17.67 -3.19 1.05
C LEU A 128 19.00 -3.96 1.15
N ALA A 129 20.03 -3.43 0.49
CA ALA A 129 21.40 -3.90 0.62
C ALA A 129 21.88 -3.70 2.07
N ASN A 130 22.82 -4.53 2.51
CA ASN A 130 23.20 -4.60 3.92
C ASN A 130 23.69 -3.26 4.49
N GLU A 131 24.37 -2.48 3.66
CA GLU A 131 24.88 -1.13 3.92
C GLU A 131 23.77 -0.06 3.99
N SER A 132 22.60 -0.33 3.41
CA SER A 132 21.45 0.58 3.37
C SER A 132 20.38 0.26 4.41
N LYS A 133 20.51 -0.85 5.16
CA LYS A 133 19.51 -1.25 6.15
C LYS A 133 19.50 -0.27 7.34
N PRO A 134 18.34 0.21 7.79
CA PRO A 134 18.24 1.01 9.01
C PRO A 134 18.53 0.13 10.24
N ARG A 135 19.53 0.51 11.04
CA ARG A 135 20.00 -0.26 12.22
C ARG A 135 19.88 0.51 13.54
N ASP A 136 19.66 1.81 13.46
CA ASP A 136 19.55 2.71 14.60
C ASP A 136 18.43 3.74 14.38
N SER A 137 18.02 4.42 15.45
CA SER A 137 16.92 5.39 15.40
C SER A 137 17.15 6.53 14.41
N ASN A 138 18.38 7.02 14.25
CA ASN A 138 18.69 8.09 13.31
C ASN A 138 18.52 7.62 11.86
N SER A 139 18.96 6.40 11.55
CA SER A 139 18.74 5.79 10.24
C SER A 139 17.26 5.57 9.94
N VAL A 140 16.43 5.28 10.96
CA VAL A 140 14.97 5.20 10.81
C VAL A 140 14.36 6.57 10.54
N ASP A 141 14.75 7.59 11.31
CA ASP A 141 14.22 8.96 11.21
C ASP A 141 14.54 9.61 9.85
N ARG A 142 15.65 9.20 9.20
CA ARG A 142 15.97 9.61 7.82
C ARG A 142 15.03 9.02 6.77
N LEU A 143 14.43 7.87 7.05
CA LEU A 143 13.55 7.16 6.11
C LEU A 143 12.07 7.48 6.36
N VAL A 144 11.68 7.68 7.62
CA VAL A 144 10.29 7.89 8.03
C VAL A 144 10.24 8.97 9.11
N SER A 145 9.40 9.97 8.89
CA SER A 145 9.05 10.96 9.92
C SER A 145 7.57 10.84 10.29
N SER A 146 7.28 10.95 11.59
CA SER A 146 5.93 11.09 12.13
C SER A 146 5.63 12.52 12.60
N GLU A 147 6.51 13.46 12.29
CA GLU A 147 6.37 14.88 12.61
C GLU A 147 5.60 15.60 11.50
N ILE A 148 4.81 16.60 11.87
CA ILE A 148 4.16 17.46 10.87
C ILE A 148 5.23 18.42 10.33
N PRO A 149 5.42 18.51 9.00
CA PRO A 149 6.40 19.42 8.40
C PRO A 149 6.16 20.87 8.82
N ASP A 150 7.20 21.68 8.88
CA ASP A 150 7.05 23.11 9.14
C ASP A 150 6.35 23.82 7.96
N ALA A 151 5.32 24.62 8.28
CA ALA A 151 4.48 25.27 7.27
C ALA A 151 5.19 26.40 6.52
N ASP A 152 6.18 27.05 7.13
CA ASP A 152 6.94 28.14 6.53
C ASP A 152 8.11 27.60 5.70
N GLN A 153 8.78 26.56 6.19
CA GLN A 153 9.92 25.95 5.50
C GLN A 153 9.50 25.03 4.36
N ASN A 154 8.41 24.26 4.53
CA ASN A 154 7.96 23.26 3.56
C ASN A 154 6.42 23.30 3.36
N PRO A 155 5.86 24.43 2.87
CA PRO A 155 4.41 24.64 2.78
C PRO A 155 3.69 23.56 1.97
N GLN A 156 4.31 23.09 0.87
CA GLN A 156 3.72 22.06 0.03
C GLN A 156 3.61 20.70 0.75
N LEU A 157 4.67 20.29 1.45
CA LEU A 157 4.67 19.04 2.20
C LEU A 157 3.75 19.13 3.41
N TYR A 158 3.74 20.27 4.11
CA TYR A 158 2.81 20.56 5.19
C TYR A 158 1.36 20.38 4.74
N GLU A 159 0.94 21.03 3.65
CA GLU A 159 -0.43 20.91 3.15
C GLU A 159 -0.77 19.49 2.67
N MET A 160 0.19 18.77 2.08
CA MET A 160 -0.01 17.36 1.72
C MET A 160 -0.22 16.47 2.95
N VAL A 161 0.63 16.59 3.99
CA VAL A 161 0.51 15.82 5.24
C VAL A 161 -0.78 16.19 5.95
N LYS A 162 -1.10 17.48 6.07
CA LYS A 162 -2.33 18.00 6.68
C LYS A 162 -3.58 17.44 6.01
N SER A 163 -3.61 17.39 4.69
CA SER A 163 -4.78 16.97 3.92
C SER A 163 -5.00 15.45 3.89
N HIS A 164 -3.93 14.66 3.96
CA HIS A 164 -4.01 13.21 3.65
C HIS A 164 -3.56 12.30 4.81
N MET A 165 -2.75 12.81 5.73
CA MET A 165 -2.08 12.00 6.75
C MET A 165 -2.52 12.34 8.18
N ILE A 166 -3.35 13.38 8.36
CA ILE A 166 -3.93 13.72 9.66
C ILE A 166 -5.06 12.78 9.97
N HIS A 167 -4.97 12.18 11.15
CA HIS A 167 -6.10 11.44 11.66
C HIS A 167 -7.19 12.41 12.15
N GLY A 168 -8.38 12.31 11.56
CA GLY A 168 -9.51 13.19 11.87
C GLY A 168 -10.01 13.14 13.32
N PRO A 169 -10.93 14.05 13.70
CA PRO A 169 -11.47 14.11 15.07
C PRO A 169 -12.13 12.77 15.46
N ARG A 170 -11.95 12.36 16.74
CA ARG A 170 -12.46 11.10 17.31
C ARG A 170 -13.00 11.31 18.73
N GLY A 171 -13.49 10.24 19.36
CA GLY A 171 -13.88 10.27 20.77
C GLY A 171 -15.13 11.12 20.97
N VAL A 172 -15.10 12.04 21.93
CA VAL A 172 -16.22 12.95 22.19
C VAL A 172 -16.53 13.84 20.98
N LEU A 173 -15.51 14.22 20.21
CA LEU A 173 -15.65 15.10 19.03
C LEU A 173 -16.28 14.38 17.84
N ASN A 174 -16.11 13.06 17.71
CA ASN A 174 -16.77 12.25 16.68
C ASN A 174 -16.78 10.77 17.05
N LYS A 175 -17.84 10.34 17.74
CA LYS A 175 -18.04 8.94 18.16
C LYS A 175 -18.31 8.00 16.98
N ASN A 176 -18.76 8.52 15.84
CA ASN A 176 -19.17 7.74 14.66
C ASN A 176 -18.01 7.43 13.70
N SER A 177 -16.79 7.83 14.03
CA SER A 177 -15.63 7.51 13.19
C SER A 177 -15.48 5.97 13.07
N PRO A 178 -15.25 5.39 11.88
CA PRO A 178 -15.22 3.94 11.65
C PRO A 178 -14.21 3.15 12.52
N CYS A 179 -13.21 3.86 13.04
CA CYS A 179 -12.18 3.33 13.92
C CYS A 179 -12.57 3.26 15.40
N MET A 180 -13.71 3.86 15.80
CA MET A 180 -14.15 3.93 17.19
C MET A 180 -14.94 2.67 17.54
N VAL A 181 -14.47 1.94 18.53
CA VAL A 181 -15.15 0.76 19.10
C VAL A 181 -15.09 0.90 20.61
N ASP A 182 -16.23 0.75 21.28
CA ASP A 182 -16.39 0.90 22.74
C ASP A 182 -15.80 2.21 23.30
N GLY A 183 -16.01 3.31 22.57
CA GLY A 183 -15.51 4.64 22.94
C GLY A 183 -13.99 4.81 22.80
N LYS A 184 -13.26 3.79 22.33
CA LYS A 184 -11.81 3.84 22.10
C LYS A 184 -11.47 3.72 20.62
N CYS A 185 -10.36 4.34 20.24
CA CYS A 185 -9.80 4.18 18.91
C CYS A 185 -9.13 2.81 18.78
N THR A 186 -9.59 1.97 17.86
CA THR A 186 -8.95 0.67 17.53
C THR A 186 -7.53 0.78 16.98
N LYS A 187 -7.12 1.99 16.57
CA LYS A 187 -5.75 2.30 16.10
C LYS A 187 -4.92 3.04 17.15
N GLU A 188 -5.46 3.21 18.36
CA GLU A 188 -4.80 3.82 19.52
C GLU A 188 -4.31 5.25 19.28
N PHE A 189 -5.12 6.08 18.63
CA PHE A 189 -4.83 7.52 18.56
C PHE A 189 -5.57 8.31 19.65
N PRO A 190 -5.02 9.44 20.12
CA PRO A 190 -3.69 9.94 19.75
C PRO A 190 -2.59 9.03 20.33
N LYS A 191 -1.52 8.84 19.55
CA LYS A 191 -0.35 8.08 20.01
C LYS A 191 0.41 8.94 21.02
N GLU A 192 1.08 8.29 21.96
CA GLU A 192 1.94 8.96 22.94
C GLU A 192 2.99 9.83 22.23
N PHE A 193 3.13 11.07 22.70
CA PHE A 193 4.15 12.01 22.23
C PHE A 193 5.54 11.53 22.65
N ARG A 194 6.53 11.67 21.76
CA ARG A 194 7.91 11.20 22.00
C ARG A 194 8.92 12.13 21.33
N ASN A 195 9.92 12.53 22.09
CA ASN A 195 11.03 13.36 21.59
C ASN A 195 12.06 12.57 20.76
N GLU A 196 12.03 11.24 20.83
CA GLU A 196 13.00 10.38 20.13
C GLU A 196 12.36 9.07 19.65
N THR A 197 12.88 8.57 18.52
CA THR A 197 12.51 7.26 18.01
C THR A 197 13.19 6.17 18.81
N THR A 198 12.42 5.19 19.29
CA THR A 198 12.91 4.09 20.14
C THR A 198 12.44 2.73 19.63
N PRO A 199 13.29 1.68 19.73
CA PRO A 199 12.90 0.33 19.39
C PRO A 199 11.83 -0.20 20.35
N ASN A 200 10.84 -0.91 19.81
CA ASN A 200 9.84 -1.63 20.60
C ASN A 200 10.10 -3.14 20.56
N LYS A 201 9.68 -3.84 21.61
CA LYS A 201 9.82 -5.30 21.72
C LYS A 201 9.05 -6.06 20.63
N ASP A 202 7.98 -5.46 20.11
CA ASP A 202 7.10 -6.08 19.09
C ASP A 202 7.57 -5.84 17.65
N GLY A 203 8.76 -5.25 17.45
CA GLY A 203 9.33 -4.97 16.12
C GLY A 203 8.82 -3.69 15.45
N TYR A 204 7.82 -3.02 16.00
CA TYR A 204 7.33 -1.72 15.52
C TYR A 204 8.01 -0.55 16.23
N GLN A 205 8.70 0.32 15.50
CA GLN A 205 9.37 1.48 16.09
C GLN A 205 8.36 2.44 16.75
N ARG A 206 8.74 2.99 17.91
CA ARG A 206 8.00 4.09 18.54
C ARG A 206 8.63 5.40 18.08
N TYR A 207 8.08 5.96 17.01
CA TYR A 207 8.61 7.15 16.35
C TYR A 207 8.58 8.40 17.23
N ARG A 208 9.57 9.28 17.01
CA ARG A 208 9.54 10.71 17.37
C ARG A 208 8.35 11.40 16.68
N ARG A 209 7.67 12.31 17.38
CA ARG A 209 6.45 13.00 16.92
C ARG A 209 6.38 14.40 17.49
#